data_AF-A0A317ZA60-F1
#
_entry.id   AF-A0A317ZA60-F1
#
_cell.length_a   1.000
_cell.length_b   1.000
_cell.length_c   1.000
_cell.angle_alpha   90.00
_cell.angle_beta   90.00
_cell.angle_gamma   90.00
#
_symmetry.space_group_name_H-M   'P 1'
#
loop_
_entity.id
_entity.type
_entity.pdbx_description
1 polymer ?
#
loop_
_entity_poly.entity_id
_entity_poly.type
_entity_poly.pdbx_seq_one_letter_code
_entity_poly.pdbx_strand_id
1 'polypeptide(L)' 'GSFDSKDLPGSNGQKQIPKDKYLVLGDNREVSKDSRAFGLIDKDQIVGKVAFRFWPLSEFKINFNPDHTDTQE' A
#
# COMPACT_ATOMS: atom_id res chain seq x y z
N GLY A 1 -11.15 15.35 -7.13
CA GLY A 1 -12.43 15.11 -6.46
C GLY A 1 -12.18 14.83 -5.00
N SER A 2 -13.07 15.25 -4.09
CA SER A 2 -12.97 14.88 -2.68
C SER A 2 -13.28 13.40 -2.52
N PHE A 3 -12.46 12.68 -1.77
CA PHE A 3 -12.68 11.27 -1.41
C PHE A 3 -13.07 11.21 0.06
N ASP A 4 -14.24 10.67 0.38
CA ASP A 4 -14.71 10.49 1.76
C ASP A 4 -15.04 9.00 1.99
N SER A 5 -14.49 8.43 3.05
CA SER A 5 -14.65 7.01 3.40
C SER A 5 -16.10 6.64 3.68
N LYS A 6 -16.93 7.61 4.11
CA LYS A 6 -18.35 7.39 4.37
C LYS A 6 -19.13 7.04 3.10
N ASP A 7 -18.67 7.46 1.93
CA ASP A 7 -19.37 7.27 0.67
C ASP A 7 -19.03 5.91 0.01
N LEU A 8 -18.15 5.12 0.63
CA LEU A 8 -17.73 3.83 0.11
C LEU A 8 -18.73 2.71 0.43
N PRO A 9 -18.96 1.77 -0.51
CA PRO A 9 -19.63 0.52 -0.20
C PRO A 9 -18.95 -0.19 0.98
N GLY A 10 -19.75 -0.61 1.96
CA GLY A 10 -19.28 -1.27 3.18
C GLY A 10 -18.92 -0.34 4.35
N SER A 11 -19.01 0.99 4.19
CA SER A 11 -18.74 1.97 5.25
C SER A 11 -19.87 2.16 6.26
N ASN A 12 -21.09 1.73 5.91
CA ASN A 12 -22.33 2.05 6.63
C ASN A 12 -22.57 3.56 6.84
N GLY A 13 -22.07 4.40 5.92
CA GLY A 13 -22.17 5.86 6.02
C GLY A 13 -21.27 6.47 7.10
N GLN A 14 -20.34 5.70 7.66
CA GLN A 14 -19.42 6.16 8.69
C GLN A 14 -18.10 6.62 8.09
N LYS A 15 -17.57 7.73 8.63
CA LYS A 15 -16.23 8.20 8.26
C LYS A 15 -15.13 7.28 8.79
N GLN A 16 -15.36 6.67 9.95
CA GLN A 16 -14.46 5.66 10.49
C GLN A 16 -14.72 4.32 9.80
N ILE A 17 -13.64 3.64 9.39
CA ILE A 17 -13.74 2.32 8.77
C ILE A 17 -14.33 1.34 9.80
N PRO A 18 -15.43 0.63 9.47
CA PRO A 18 -16.03 -0.34 10.38
C PRO A 18 -15.06 -1.44 10.80
N LYS A 19 -15.37 -2.10 11.92
CA LYS A 19 -14.60 -3.25 12.40
C LYS A 19 -14.54 -4.34 11.33
N ASP A 20 -13.38 -4.99 11.20
CA ASP A 20 -13.10 -6.07 10.25
C ASP A 20 -13.26 -5.70 8.77
N LYS A 21 -13.32 -4.39 8.46
CA LYS A 21 -13.24 -3.85 7.10
C LYS A 21 -11.91 -3.13 6.86
N TYR A 22 -11.49 -3.07 5.61
CA TYR A 22 -10.25 -2.41 5.20
C TYR A 22 -10.45 -1.53 3.97
N LEU A 23 -9.82 -0.35 4.02
CA LEU A 23 -9.64 0.53 2.87
C LEU A 23 -8.28 0.20 2.23
N VAL A 24 -8.28 -0.21 0.96
CA VAL A 24 -7.06 -0.51 0.21
C VAL A 24 -6.89 0.47 -0.94
N LEU A 25 -5.66 0.96 -1.12
CA LEU A 25 -5.29 1.87 -2.20
C LEU A 25 -4.04 1.32 -2.88
N GLY A 26 -4.02 1.31 -4.20
CA GLY A 26 -2.82 0.94 -4.96
C GLY A 26 -1.85 2.11 -5.07
N ASP A 27 -0.55 1.79 -5.12
CA ASP A 27 0.51 2.79 -5.22
C ASP A 27 0.44 3.58 -6.54
N ASN A 28 0.12 2.90 -7.65
CA ASN A 28 -0.13 3.56 -8.93
C ASN A 28 -1.58 4.07 -9.01
N ARG A 29 -1.79 5.23 -8.39
CA ARG A 29 -3.13 5.79 -8.15
C ARG A 29 -3.95 6.07 -9.42
N GLU A 30 -3.32 6.31 -10.56
CA GLU A 30 -3.99 6.68 -11.80
C GLU A 30 -4.68 5.49 -12.49
N VAL A 31 -4.11 4.29 -12.33
CA VAL A 31 -4.59 3.07 -13.03
C VAL A 31 -5.08 1.99 -12.06
N SER A 32 -4.85 2.15 -10.76
CA SER A 32 -5.27 1.18 -9.75
C SER A 32 -6.79 1.14 -9.62
N LYS A 33 -7.37 -0.05 -9.84
CA LYS A 33 -8.73 -0.38 -9.43
C LYS A 33 -8.69 -0.89 -8.00
N ASP A 34 -8.96 -0.01 -7.04
CA ASP A 34 -8.91 -0.28 -5.61
C ASP A 34 -10.21 0.12 -4.89
N SER A 35 -10.19 0.34 -3.58
CA SER A 35 -11.40 0.64 -2.81
C SER A 35 -12.15 1.88 -3.31
N ARG A 36 -11.49 2.79 -4.05
CA ARG A 36 -12.18 3.91 -4.73
C ARG A 36 -13.20 3.44 -5.76
N ALA A 37 -13.01 2.26 -6.34
CA ALA A 37 -13.85 1.67 -7.38
C ALA A 37 -14.80 0.59 -6.84
N PHE A 38 -14.39 -0.21 -5.85
CA PHE A 38 -15.18 -1.35 -5.36
C PHE A 38 -15.60 -1.27 -3.88
N GLY A 39 -15.16 -0.26 -3.13
CA GLY A 39 -15.47 -0.11 -1.71
C GLY A 39 -14.51 -0.84 -0.77
N LEU A 40 -14.95 -1.04 0.47
CA LEU A 40 -14.16 -1.68 1.52
C LEU A 40 -14.14 -3.20 1.36
N ILE A 41 -13.02 -3.84 1.72
CA ILE A 41 -12.89 -5.30 1.74
C ILE A 41 -13.06 -5.83 3.16
N ASP A 42 -13.52 -7.07 3.27
CA ASP A 42 -13.59 -7.80 4.54
C ASP A 42 -12.23 -8.37 4.93
N LYS A 43 -12.02 -8.54 6.24
CA LYS A 43 -10.79 -9.11 6.82
C LYS A 43 -10.48 -10.52 6.30
N ASP A 44 -11.50 -11.32 6.04
CA ASP A 44 -11.38 -12.69 5.55
C ASP A 44 -10.90 -12.77 4.09
N GLN A 45 -11.05 -11.69 3.33
CA GLN A 45 -10.50 -11.56 1.98
C GLN A 45 -8.98 -11.31 1.98
N ILE A 46 -8.38 -11.01 3.15
CA ILE A 46 -6.95 -10.79 3.29
C ILE A 46 -6.23 -12.13 3.49
N VAL A 47 -5.55 -12.60 2.44
CA VAL A 47 -4.75 -13.84 2.48
C VAL A 47 -3.50 -13.67 3.36
N GLY A 48 -2.86 -12.50 3.35
CA GLY A 48 -1.65 -12.25 4.12
C GLY A 48 -1.01 -10.89 3.86
N LYS A 49 0.13 -10.63 4.52
CA LYS A 49 0.95 -9.43 4.31
C LYS A 49 2.15 -9.78 3.44
N VAL A 50 2.40 -8.99 2.40
CA VAL A 50 3.61 -9.10 1.60
C VAL A 50 4.79 -8.56 2.41
N ALA A 51 5.63 -9.45 2.96
CA ALA A 51 6.75 -9.07 3.81
C ALA A 51 8.07 -8.88 3.03
N PHE A 52 8.29 -9.66 1.96
CA PHE A 52 9.52 -9.61 1.16
C PHE A 52 9.22 -9.87 -0.31
N ARG A 53 9.87 -9.08 -1.18
CA ARG A 53 9.88 -9.29 -2.63
C ARG A 53 11.22 -9.95 -2.99
N PHE A 54 11.20 -11.27 -3.21
CA PHE A 54 12.39 -12.07 -3.57
C PHE A 54 12.82 -11.92 -5.03
N TRP A 55 11.95 -11.39 -5.91
CA TRP A 55 12.17 -11.33 -7.36
C TRP A 55 11.89 -9.92 -7.92
N PRO A 56 12.66 -9.41 -8.89
CA PRO A 56 13.80 -10.06 -9.54
C PRO A 56 15.11 -9.89 -8.76
N LEU A 57 15.83 -10.99 -8.58
CA LEU A 57 17.17 -11.00 -7.95
C LEU A 57 18.19 -10.12 -8.71
N SER A 58 17.93 -9.82 -9.98
CA SER A 58 18.77 -8.97 -10.84
C SER A 58 18.67 -7.47 -10.54
N GLU A 59 17.68 -7.03 -9.76
CA GLU A 59 17.58 -5.63 -9.31
C GLU A 59 18.24 -5.39 -7.94
N PHE A 60 18.90 -6.41 -7.38
CA PHE A 60 19.73 -6.25 -6.19
C PHE A 60 20.99 -5.42 -6.53
N LYS A 61 20.81 -4.09 -6.63
CA LYS A 61 21.90 -3.13 -6.76
C LYS A 61 22.40 -2.76 -5.37
N ILE A 62 23.52 -3.35 -4.99
CA ILE A 62 24.38 -2.80 -3.95
C ILE A 62 25.10 -1.58 -4.57
N ASN A 63 24.49 -0.39 -4.47
CA ASN A 63 25.21 0.86 -4.71
C ASN A 63 26.04 1.18 -3.46
N PHE A 64 27.11 0.42 -3.22
CA PHE A 64 28.17 0.90 -2.34
C PHE A 64 28.99 1.87 -3.16
N ASN A 65 28.89 3.15 -2.83
CA ASN A 65 29.86 4.17 -3.21
C ASN A 65 30.83 4.30 -2.02
N PRO A 66 31.95 3.57 -1.97
CA PRO A 66 32.89 3.66 -0.84
C PRO A 66 33.70 4.96 -0.85
N ASP A 67 33.52 5.86 -1.82
CA ASP A 67 34.42 7.01 -2.05
C ASP A 67 34.08 8.26 -1.25
N HIS A 68 33.48 8.08 -0.07
CA HIS A 68 33.69 9.02 1.03
C HIS A 68 34.31 8.26 2.20
N THR A 69 35.46 7.63 1.93
CA THR A 69 36.48 7.44 2.96
C THR A 69 36.82 8.80 3.52
N ASP A 70 36.21 9.11 4.66
CA ASP A 70 36.65 10.10 5.62
C ASP A 70 38.07 9.67 6.07
N THR A 71 39.07 10.03 5.27
CA THR A 71 40.47 9.97 5.68
C THR A 71 40.68 11.19 6.56
N GLN A 72 40.69 10.92 7.86
CA GLN A 72 40.90 11.83 8.97
C GLN A 72 42.10 12.77 8.75
N GLU A 73 41.87 14.08 8.90
CA GLU A 73 42.57 15.00 9.82
C GLU A 73 41.61 16.10 10.31
#